data_AF-A0A525PSA4-F1
#
_entry.id   AF-A0A525PSA4-F1
#
_cell.length_a   1.000
_cell.length_b   1.000
_cell.length_c   1.000
_cell.angle_alpha   90.00
_cell.angle_beta   90.00
_cell.angle_gamma   90.00
#
_symmetry.space_group_name_H-M   'P 1'
#
loop_
_entity.id
_entity.type
_entity.pdbx_description
1 polymer ?
#
loop_
_entity_poly.entity_id
_entity_poly.type
_entity_poly.pdbx_seq_one_letter_code
_entity_poly.pdbx_strand_id
1 'polypeptide(L)'
;PSFSADPEKHDCRSETVIAMNFDKKMILIGGTEYAGENKKSVFTLLNYLLPEKDIMPMHCSANHATGNPVDTAVFFGLSGTGKTTLSADPGRTLIGDDEHGWSDHGTFNFEGGCYAKTISLSREAEPEIYATTEKFGTVIENMIFDEETKELDFNDDSLTANMRCAYPLHYISNASTKATGGHPKNIIMLTCDAFGVLPPIARLTPAQAMYHFLSGFTSKVAGTERGVTEPEPTFSTCFGAPFMPRRPEVYGNLLREKIATHGATCWLVNTGWTGGAHGIGSRMPIKATRALLTAALEGALAGVEYRKDPNFGFEVPVSVTGVADILLDPRRTWDNPESYDRQAAKLVKMFSENFEQYMPYIDEDVKAAAIG
;
A
#
# COMPACT_ATOMS: atom_id res chain seq x y z
N PRO A 1 -4.27 28.47 -1.53
CA PRO A 1 -5.35 27.83 -2.33
C PRO A 1 -5.97 28.77 -3.38
N SER A 2 -6.39 29.98 -2.99
CA SER A 2 -7.18 30.91 -3.82
C SER A 2 -6.43 31.64 -4.95
N PHE A 3 -5.10 31.49 -5.03
CA PHE A 3 -4.33 32.05 -6.13
C PHE A 3 -4.48 31.16 -7.37
N SER A 4 -4.99 31.69 -8.48
CA SER A 4 -5.00 31.03 -9.78
C SER A 4 -3.81 31.47 -10.62
N ALA A 5 -3.01 30.52 -11.09
CA ALA A 5 -1.90 30.82 -11.99
C ALA A 5 -2.43 31.23 -13.37
N ASP A 6 -1.88 32.30 -13.94
CA ASP A 6 -1.97 32.57 -15.38
C ASP A 6 -0.99 31.63 -16.12
N PRO A 7 -1.47 30.70 -16.97
CA PRO A 7 -0.62 29.72 -17.67
C PRO A 7 0.44 30.34 -18.56
N GLU A 8 0.11 31.38 -19.34
CA GLU A 8 1.03 32.03 -20.27
C GLU A 8 2.07 32.86 -19.51
N LYS A 9 1.65 33.57 -18.47
CA LYS A 9 2.54 34.43 -17.68
C LYS A 9 3.51 33.64 -16.80
N HIS A 10 3.05 32.53 -16.21
CA HIS A 10 3.81 31.77 -15.22
C HIS A 10 4.42 30.47 -15.76
N ASP A 11 4.29 30.20 -17.06
CA ASP A 11 4.78 28.96 -17.69
C ASP A 11 4.26 27.70 -16.99
N CYS A 12 2.95 27.68 -16.74
CA CYS A 12 2.26 26.59 -16.05
C CYS A 12 1.29 25.91 -17.01
N ARG A 13 1.02 24.62 -16.81
CA ARG A 13 0.06 23.85 -17.64
C ARG A 13 -1.39 24.35 -17.50
N SER A 14 -1.74 24.85 -16.31
CA SER A 14 -3.11 25.19 -15.90
C SER A 14 -3.09 26.24 -14.79
N GLU A 15 -4.28 26.66 -14.34
CA GLU A 15 -4.44 27.57 -13.20
C GLU A 15 -3.98 26.97 -11.86
N THR A 16 -3.98 25.64 -11.74
CA THR A 16 -3.38 24.92 -10.61
C THR A 16 -1.87 24.78 -10.81
N VAL A 17 -1.09 25.13 -9.79
CA VAL A 17 0.36 25.00 -9.74
C VAL A 17 0.80 24.39 -8.41
N ILE A 18 1.59 23.31 -8.48
CA ILE A 18 2.27 22.70 -7.35
C ILE A 18 3.75 22.61 -7.74
N ALA A 19 4.56 23.50 -7.18
CA ALA A 19 5.97 23.66 -7.55
C ALA A 19 6.88 23.52 -6.34
N MET A 20 7.97 22.79 -6.50
CA MET A 20 8.97 22.56 -5.45
C MET A 20 10.31 23.12 -5.90
N ASN A 21 10.88 24.02 -5.10
CA ASN A 21 12.23 24.54 -5.29
C ASN A 21 13.09 24.09 -4.11
N PHE A 22 13.94 23.08 -4.35
CA PHE A 22 14.79 22.48 -3.32
C PHE A 22 15.88 23.46 -2.82
N ASP A 23 16.48 24.24 -3.72
CA ASP A 23 17.53 25.21 -3.37
C ASP A 23 17.02 26.30 -2.44
N LYS A 24 15.82 26.81 -2.73
CA LYS A 24 15.13 27.83 -1.91
C LYS A 24 14.34 27.24 -0.75
N LYS A 25 14.28 25.91 -0.61
CA LYS A 25 13.49 25.18 0.39
C LYS A 25 12.03 25.65 0.43
N MET A 26 11.42 25.74 -0.75
CA MET A 26 10.10 26.30 -0.93
C MET A 26 9.19 25.34 -1.69
N ILE A 27 7.97 25.16 -1.18
CA ILE A 27 6.88 24.48 -1.86
C ILE A 27 5.79 25.53 -2.08
N LEU A 28 5.35 25.72 -3.32
CA LEU A 28 4.30 26.63 -3.71
C LEU A 28 3.09 25.83 -4.21
N ILE A 29 1.92 26.07 -3.62
CA ILE A 29 0.66 25.41 -3.99
C ILE A 29 -0.40 26.50 -4.24
N GLY A 30 -0.90 26.56 -5.48
CA GLY A 30 -1.93 27.49 -5.95
C GLY A 30 -2.98 26.79 -6.81
N GLY A 31 -4.19 27.34 -6.86
CA GLY A 31 -5.30 26.86 -7.69
C GLY A 31 -5.87 25.51 -7.24
N THR A 32 -5.74 25.18 -5.95
CA THR A 32 -6.29 23.96 -5.35
C THR A 32 -6.52 24.15 -3.85
N GLU A 33 -7.64 23.62 -3.38
CA GLU A 33 -8.03 23.54 -1.96
C GLU A 33 -7.85 22.14 -1.38
N TYR A 34 -7.46 21.17 -2.20
CA TYR A 34 -7.29 19.78 -1.79
C TYR A 34 -6.13 19.63 -0.79
N ALA A 35 -6.44 19.22 0.44
CA ALA A 35 -5.46 19.14 1.52
C ALA A 35 -4.34 18.13 1.23
N GLY A 36 -4.63 17.10 0.42
CA GLY A 36 -3.67 16.10 0.00
C GLY A 36 -2.43 16.67 -0.71
N GLU A 37 -2.53 17.84 -1.34
CA GLU A 37 -1.38 18.49 -2.00
C GLU A 37 -0.30 18.91 -1.01
N ASN A 38 -0.71 19.41 0.17
CA ASN A 38 0.23 19.77 1.24
C ASN A 38 0.96 18.52 1.75
N LYS A 39 0.18 17.47 2.08
CA LYS A 39 0.70 16.19 2.57
C LYS A 39 1.71 15.60 1.58
N LYS A 40 1.30 15.41 0.33
CA LYS A 40 2.11 14.72 -0.67
C LYS A 40 3.28 15.53 -1.22
N SER A 41 3.24 16.87 -1.14
CA SER A 41 4.41 17.70 -1.44
C SER A 41 5.51 17.52 -0.38
N VAL A 42 5.15 17.45 0.91
CA VAL A 42 6.12 17.15 1.98
C VAL A 42 6.65 15.73 1.84
N PHE A 43 5.80 14.77 1.52
CA PHE A 43 6.25 13.40 1.25
C PHE A 43 7.26 13.34 0.11
N THR A 44 6.97 14.01 -1.00
CA THR A 44 7.86 14.11 -2.17
C THR A 44 9.21 14.75 -1.78
N LEU A 45 9.19 15.78 -0.94
CA LEU A 45 10.41 16.41 -0.42
C LEU A 45 11.26 15.42 0.37
N LEU A 46 10.64 14.63 1.24
CA LEU A 46 11.33 13.62 2.04
C LEU A 46 11.86 12.46 1.16
N ASN A 47 11.10 12.04 0.15
CA ASN A 47 11.55 11.07 -0.85
C ASN A 47 12.76 11.56 -1.66
N TYR A 48 12.95 12.88 -1.78
CA TYR A 48 14.15 13.45 -2.37
C TYR A 48 15.31 13.49 -1.35
N LEU A 49 15.11 14.04 -0.15
CA LEU A 49 16.22 14.34 0.76
C LEU A 49 16.76 13.14 1.54
N LEU A 50 15.92 12.18 1.89
CA LEU A 50 16.28 11.09 2.82
C LEU A 50 17.20 10.02 2.22
N PRO A 51 17.09 9.64 0.94
CA PRO A 51 18.01 8.67 0.34
C PRO A 51 19.49 9.08 0.40
N GLU A 52 19.81 10.39 0.35
CA GLU A 52 21.20 10.88 0.51
C GLU A 52 21.75 10.70 1.93
N LYS A 53 20.90 10.33 2.88
CA LYS A 53 21.26 10.08 4.28
C LYS A 53 21.10 8.60 4.63
N ASP A 54 21.00 7.73 3.63
CA ASP A 54 20.78 6.28 3.78
C ASP A 54 19.52 5.93 4.61
N ILE A 55 18.53 6.84 4.58
CA ILE A 55 17.21 6.64 5.18
C ILE A 55 16.25 6.27 4.07
N MET A 56 15.62 5.09 4.17
CA MET A 56 14.64 4.62 3.21
C MET A 56 13.29 5.30 3.44
N PRO A 57 12.82 6.20 2.57
CA PRO A 57 11.47 6.72 2.66
C PRO A 57 10.50 5.70 2.05
N MET A 58 9.37 5.48 2.72
CA MET A 58 8.44 4.40 2.41
C MET A 58 7.01 4.92 2.38
N HIS A 59 6.30 4.63 1.28
CA HIS A 59 4.86 4.82 1.19
C HIS A 59 4.16 3.57 1.72
N CYS A 60 4.07 3.47 3.04
CA CYS A 60 3.55 2.32 3.76
C CYS A 60 2.91 2.74 5.08
N SER A 61 1.95 1.96 5.58
CA SER A 61 1.63 1.99 7.01
C SER A 61 2.63 1.17 7.81
N ALA A 62 2.73 1.41 9.11
CA ALA A 62 3.59 0.63 10.00
C ALA A 62 2.96 0.43 11.38
N ASN A 63 3.23 -0.72 11.98
CA ASN A 63 2.85 -1.03 13.36
C ASN A 63 3.92 -1.90 14.04
N HIS A 64 3.84 -2.05 15.36
CA HIS A 64 4.68 -2.98 16.10
C HIS A 64 3.86 -3.80 17.09
N ALA A 65 4.35 -4.96 17.53
CA ALA A 65 3.68 -5.71 18.57
C ALA A 65 3.56 -4.89 19.86
N THR A 66 2.42 -5.01 20.54
CA THR A 66 2.16 -4.28 21.79
C THR A 66 3.22 -4.62 22.83
N GLY A 67 3.87 -3.61 23.40
CA GLY A 67 4.97 -3.78 24.36
C GLY A 67 6.30 -4.26 23.76
N ASN A 68 6.38 -4.48 22.45
CA ASN A 68 7.60 -4.89 21.77
C ASN A 68 7.83 -4.08 20.47
N PRO A 69 8.39 -2.86 20.57
CA PRO A 69 8.67 -2.01 19.41
C PRO A 69 9.65 -2.62 18.40
N VAL A 70 10.48 -3.59 18.80
CA VAL A 70 11.44 -4.26 17.91
C VAL A 70 10.74 -5.21 16.93
N ASP A 71 9.56 -5.73 17.28
CA ASP A 71 8.73 -6.49 16.36
C ASP A 71 7.87 -5.54 15.50
N THR A 72 8.54 -4.79 14.62
CA THR A 72 7.91 -3.85 13.69
C THR A 72 7.54 -4.54 12.37
N ALA A 73 6.41 -4.14 11.79
CA ALA A 73 5.97 -4.52 10.46
C ALA A 73 5.59 -3.29 9.63
N VAL A 74 5.90 -3.32 8.34
CA VAL A 74 5.54 -2.27 7.37
C VAL A 74 4.67 -2.85 6.26
N PHE A 75 3.67 -2.09 5.82
CA PHE A 75 2.67 -2.53 4.85
C PHE A 75 2.65 -1.58 3.66
N PHE A 76 3.32 -1.97 2.59
CA PHE A 76 3.23 -1.33 1.29
C PHE A 76 1.93 -1.72 0.59
N GLY A 77 1.44 -0.85 -0.27
CA GLY A 77 0.24 -1.08 -1.06
C GLY A 77 -0.31 0.21 -1.61
N LEU A 78 -1.16 0.14 -2.62
CA LEU A 78 -1.81 1.33 -3.18
C LEU A 78 -3.12 1.64 -2.45
N SER A 79 -3.85 2.66 -2.90
CA SER A 79 -5.20 2.91 -2.41
C SER A 79 -6.09 1.69 -2.71
N GLY A 80 -6.91 1.27 -1.74
CA GLY A 80 -7.86 0.17 -1.91
C GLY A 80 -7.29 -1.25 -1.73
N THR A 81 -5.98 -1.39 -1.46
CA THR A 81 -5.35 -2.69 -1.14
C THR A 81 -5.45 -3.08 0.34
N GLY A 82 -6.17 -2.29 1.16
CA GLY A 82 -6.38 -2.60 2.57
C GLY A 82 -5.24 -2.21 3.52
N LYS A 83 -4.28 -1.34 3.12
CA LYS A 83 -3.19 -0.86 4.00
C LYS A 83 -3.69 -0.43 5.38
N THR A 84 -4.59 0.55 5.41
CA THR A 84 -5.11 1.12 6.67
C THR A 84 -5.85 0.06 7.50
N THR A 85 -6.74 -0.70 6.86
CA THR A 85 -7.54 -1.75 7.49
C THR A 85 -6.69 -2.88 8.10
N LEU A 86 -5.58 -3.25 7.44
CA LEU A 86 -4.70 -4.34 7.86
C LEU A 86 -3.60 -3.90 8.82
N SER A 87 -3.16 -2.64 8.77
CA SER A 87 -2.25 -2.08 9.78
C SER A 87 -2.95 -1.70 11.08
N ALA A 88 -4.25 -1.39 11.03
CA ALA A 88 -5.11 -1.19 12.20
C ALA A 88 -5.51 -2.55 12.83
N ASP A 89 -4.51 -3.25 13.36
CA ASP A 89 -4.69 -4.49 14.11
C ASP A 89 -4.82 -4.17 15.61
N PRO A 90 -5.91 -4.55 16.28
CA PRO A 90 -6.09 -4.32 17.73
C PRO A 90 -4.98 -4.93 18.61
N GLY A 91 -4.30 -5.98 18.15
CA GLY A 91 -3.19 -6.62 18.87
C GLY A 91 -1.85 -5.89 18.73
N ARG A 92 -1.78 -4.88 17.85
CA ARG A 92 -0.54 -4.16 17.51
C ARG A 92 -0.69 -2.66 17.71
N THR A 93 0.42 -1.98 18.00
CA THR A 93 0.46 -0.53 18.19
C THR A 93 0.77 0.15 16.86
N LEU A 94 -0.10 1.04 16.40
CA LEU A 94 0.06 1.77 15.13
C LEU A 94 1.20 2.81 15.24
N ILE A 95 2.15 2.80 14.29
CA ILE A 95 3.21 3.82 14.19
C ILE A 95 2.72 4.98 13.31
N GLY A 96 2.04 4.66 12.21
CA GLY A 96 1.45 5.59 11.25
C GLY A 96 0.74 4.84 10.11
N ASP A 97 -0.09 5.52 9.34
CA ASP A 97 -0.96 4.90 8.34
C ASP A 97 -0.47 5.03 6.88
N ASP A 98 0.54 5.87 6.59
CA ASP A 98 0.85 6.16 5.18
C ASP A 98 2.34 6.43 4.84
N GLU A 99 3.08 7.18 5.67
CA GLU A 99 4.42 7.67 5.29
C GLU A 99 5.47 7.48 6.40
N HIS A 100 6.51 6.69 6.10
CA HIS A 100 7.53 6.33 7.10
C HIS A 100 8.96 6.41 6.55
N GLY A 101 9.93 6.55 7.44
CA GLY A 101 11.35 6.39 7.15
C GLY A 101 11.91 5.17 7.87
N TRP A 102 12.82 4.44 7.21
CA TRP A 102 13.65 3.41 7.83
C TRP A 102 15.11 3.86 7.84
N SER A 103 15.54 4.29 9.03
CA SER A 103 16.91 4.71 9.35
C SER A 103 17.72 3.60 9.99
N ASP A 104 18.98 3.87 10.32
CA ASP A 104 19.85 2.95 11.07
C ASP A 104 19.39 2.73 12.52
N HIS A 105 18.41 3.49 13.01
CA HIS A 105 17.81 3.32 14.34
C HIS A 105 16.45 2.61 14.32
N GLY A 106 15.89 2.34 13.14
CA GLY A 106 14.57 1.75 12.99
C GLY A 106 13.62 2.61 12.17
N THR A 107 12.32 2.38 12.38
CA THR A 107 11.22 2.95 11.62
C THR A 107 10.62 4.16 12.35
N PHE A 108 10.27 5.22 11.63
CA PHE A 108 9.59 6.38 12.20
C PHE A 108 8.57 6.96 11.24
N ASN A 109 7.48 7.49 11.79
CA ASN A 109 6.44 8.17 11.02
C ASN A 109 6.93 9.57 10.59
N PHE A 110 6.63 9.98 9.36
CA PHE A 110 6.85 11.35 8.91
C PHE A 110 5.77 12.32 9.39
N GLU A 111 4.60 11.79 9.74
CA GLU A 111 3.39 12.54 10.01
C GLU A 111 3.03 12.54 11.52
N GLY A 112 2.19 13.49 11.92
CA GLY A 112 1.60 13.58 13.26
C GLY A 112 0.11 13.22 13.30
N GLY A 113 -0.44 12.71 12.20
CA GLY A 113 -1.85 12.45 12.00
C GLY A 113 -2.08 11.46 10.86
N CYS A 114 -3.35 11.21 10.57
CA CYS A 114 -3.78 10.37 9.47
C CYS A 114 -4.70 11.17 8.55
N TYR A 115 -4.78 10.77 7.28
CA TYR A 115 -5.64 11.38 6.26
C TYR A 115 -6.42 10.30 5.51
N ALA A 116 -7.38 9.71 6.23
CA ALA A 116 -8.05 8.48 5.86
C ALA A 116 -9.15 8.72 4.81
N LYS A 117 -9.38 7.71 3.95
CA LYS A 117 -10.58 7.64 3.11
C LYS A 117 -11.78 7.26 3.96
N THR A 118 -12.93 7.89 3.68
CA THR A 118 -14.16 7.68 4.45
C THR A 118 -15.29 7.04 3.64
N ILE A 119 -15.14 6.84 2.32
CA ILE A 119 -16.16 6.17 1.51
C ILE A 119 -16.43 4.75 2.02
N SER A 120 -17.70 4.45 2.26
CA SER A 120 -18.21 3.21 2.86
C SER A 120 -17.64 2.89 4.25
N LEU A 121 -17.12 3.88 4.97
CA LEU A 121 -16.65 3.70 6.35
C LEU A 121 -17.82 3.27 7.24
N SER A 122 -17.61 2.24 8.05
CA SER A 122 -18.62 1.76 8.99
C SER A 122 -18.01 1.46 10.35
N ARG A 123 -18.81 1.67 11.40
CA ARG A 123 -18.41 1.40 12.78
C ARG A 123 -18.11 -0.09 13.02
N GLU A 124 -18.73 -0.99 12.25
CA GLU A 124 -18.49 -2.43 12.37
C GLU A 124 -17.16 -2.85 11.74
N ALA A 125 -16.86 -2.37 10.53
CA ALA A 125 -15.65 -2.79 9.81
C ALA A 125 -14.39 -2.09 10.33
N GLU A 126 -14.49 -0.80 10.67
CA GLU A 126 -13.35 0.08 10.98
C GLU A 126 -13.66 1.00 12.19
N PRO A 127 -13.96 0.43 13.37
CA PRO A 127 -14.44 1.17 14.54
C PRO A 127 -13.50 2.30 15.00
N GLU A 128 -12.19 2.07 14.98
CA GLU A 128 -11.19 3.05 15.42
C GLU A 128 -11.18 4.29 14.52
N ILE A 129 -11.25 4.09 13.19
CA ILE A 129 -11.26 5.19 12.22
C ILE A 129 -12.60 5.91 12.27
N TYR A 130 -13.72 5.17 12.33
CA TYR A 130 -15.06 5.75 12.48
C TYR A 130 -15.12 6.64 13.73
N ALA A 131 -14.62 6.18 14.87
CA ALA A 131 -14.62 6.98 16.10
C ALA A 131 -13.85 8.29 15.98
N THR A 132 -12.92 8.43 15.03
CA THR A 132 -12.22 9.71 14.80
C THR A 132 -13.11 10.76 14.17
N THR A 133 -14.12 10.39 13.37
CA THR A 133 -15.00 11.36 12.71
C THR A 133 -15.94 12.06 13.69
N GLU A 134 -16.09 11.52 14.90
CA GLU A 134 -16.93 12.06 15.98
C GLU A 134 -16.14 12.92 16.97
N LYS A 135 -14.82 13.06 16.77
CA LYS A 135 -13.93 13.82 17.67
C LYS A 135 -13.77 15.26 17.20
N PHE A 136 -13.87 16.20 18.15
CA PHE A 136 -13.57 17.61 17.90
C PHE A 136 -12.16 17.77 17.35
N GLY A 137 -11.99 18.58 16.30
CA GLY A 137 -10.68 18.81 15.66
C GLY A 137 -10.37 17.89 14.49
N THR A 138 -11.16 16.85 14.24
CA THR A 138 -11.14 16.12 12.97
C THR A 138 -11.69 17.01 11.85
N VAL A 139 -10.93 17.12 10.76
CA VAL A 139 -11.35 17.86 9.56
C VAL A 139 -12.00 16.89 8.59
N ILE A 140 -13.24 17.15 8.22
CA ILE A 140 -14.00 16.38 7.22
C ILE A 140 -13.90 17.10 5.87
N GLU A 141 -13.51 16.38 4.82
CA GLU A 141 -13.28 16.95 3.49
C GLU A 141 -14.17 16.25 2.45
N ASN A 142 -15.01 17.04 1.77
CA ASN A 142 -15.88 16.62 0.67
C ASN A 142 -16.85 15.48 0.99
N MET A 143 -17.46 15.49 2.18
CA MET A 143 -18.52 14.57 2.56
C MET A 143 -19.89 15.26 2.59
N ILE A 144 -20.92 14.53 2.19
CA ILE A 144 -22.32 14.92 2.42
C ILE A 144 -22.67 14.67 3.89
N PHE A 145 -23.52 15.52 4.45
CA PHE A 145 -24.01 15.40 5.82
C PHE A 145 -25.45 15.91 5.92
N ASP A 146 -26.18 15.43 6.90
CA ASP A 146 -27.54 15.89 7.19
C ASP A 146 -27.50 17.31 7.79
N GLU A 147 -28.25 18.25 7.21
CA GLU A 147 -28.20 19.65 7.64
C GLU A 147 -28.71 19.89 9.06
N GLU A 148 -29.58 19.04 9.61
CA GLU A 148 -30.15 19.17 10.94
C GLU A 148 -29.32 18.40 11.98
N THR A 149 -29.08 17.10 11.75
CA THR A 149 -28.40 16.21 12.69
C THR A 149 -26.87 16.32 12.62
N LYS A 150 -26.33 16.82 11.50
CA LYS A 150 -24.89 16.83 11.16
C LYS A 150 -24.28 15.44 11.01
N GLU A 151 -25.09 14.39 10.90
CA GLU A 151 -24.61 13.04 10.63
C GLU A 151 -23.98 12.99 9.23
N LEU A 152 -22.79 12.39 9.14
CA LEU A 152 -22.07 12.21 7.88
C LEU A 152 -22.66 11.04 7.09
N ASP A 153 -22.86 11.22 5.79
CA ASP A 153 -23.22 10.12 4.89
C ASP A 153 -21.94 9.55 4.26
N PHE A 154 -21.54 8.38 4.75
CA PHE A 154 -20.36 7.66 4.25
C PHE A 154 -20.61 6.93 2.93
N ASN A 155 -21.85 6.87 2.43
CA ASN A 155 -22.19 6.18 1.19
C ASN A 155 -22.53 7.13 0.03
N ASP A 156 -22.78 8.41 0.31
CA ASP A 156 -23.04 9.43 -0.71
C ASP A 156 -21.74 10.04 -1.24
N ASP A 157 -21.35 9.63 -2.45
CA ASP A 157 -20.17 10.10 -3.17
C ASP A 157 -20.49 11.17 -4.23
N SER A 158 -21.65 11.84 -4.15
CA SER A 158 -22.12 12.82 -5.14
C SER A 158 -21.15 13.99 -5.37
N LEU A 159 -20.35 14.36 -4.34
CA LEU A 159 -19.22 15.29 -4.50
C LEU A 159 -17.98 14.57 -5.05
N THR A 160 -17.59 13.46 -4.41
CA THR A 160 -16.46 12.63 -4.80
C THR A 160 -16.40 11.32 -4.02
N ALA A 161 -15.96 10.23 -4.66
CA ALA A 161 -15.59 8.99 -3.98
C ALA A 161 -14.26 9.10 -3.19
N ASN A 162 -13.52 10.20 -3.30
CA ASN A 162 -12.30 10.48 -2.54
C ASN A 162 -12.59 11.36 -1.32
N MET A 163 -13.71 11.14 -0.65
CA MET A 163 -14.01 11.75 0.65
C MET A 163 -12.99 11.37 1.71
N ARG A 164 -12.65 12.31 2.59
CA ARG A 164 -11.56 12.15 3.57
C ARG A 164 -11.91 12.69 4.95
N CYS A 165 -11.21 12.16 5.95
CA CYS A 165 -11.06 12.83 7.23
C CYS A 165 -9.57 12.93 7.62
N ALA A 166 -9.19 14.08 8.20
CA ALA A 166 -7.87 14.31 8.75
C ALA A 166 -7.95 14.45 10.27
N TYR A 167 -7.17 13.66 10.99
CA TYR A 167 -7.18 13.64 12.46
C TYR A 167 -5.78 13.40 13.02
N PRO A 168 -5.47 13.89 14.22
CA PRO A 168 -4.17 13.66 14.85
C PRO A 168 -4.03 12.20 15.28
N LEU A 169 -2.80 11.68 15.25
CA LEU A 169 -2.52 10.25 15.40
C LEU A 169 -3.02 9.71 16.76
N HIS A 170 -2.94 10.52 17.82
CA HIS A 170 -3.38 10.17 19.16
C HIS A 170 -4.91 9.98 19.30
N TYR A 171 -5.70 10.19 18.24
CA TYR A 171 -7.12 9.84 18.23
C TYR A 171 -7.36 8.35 18.01
N ILE A 172 -6.41 7.63 17.43
CA ILE A 172 -6.44 6.17 17.33
C ILE A 172 -5.99 5.59 18.67
N SER A 173 -6.83 4.74 19.27
CA SER A 173 -6.64 4.33 20.68
C SER A 173 -5.36 3.53 20.92
N ASN A 174 -4.96 2.73 19.93
CA ASN A 174 -3.74 1.91 19.95
C ASN A 174 -2.56 2.56 19.20
N ALA A 175 -2.57 3.87 18.97
CA ALA A 175 -1.45 4.55 18.34
C ALA A 175 -0.24 4.71 19.28
N SER A 176 0.95 4.64 18.69
CA SER A 176 2.23 4.86 19.36
C SER A 176 2.36 6.32 19.78
N THR A 177 2.67 6.55 21.06
CA THR A 177 2.93 7.90 21.59
C THR A 177 4.22 8.52 21.05
N LYS A 178 5.13 7.69 20.50
CA LYS A 178 6.41 8.13 19.93
C LYS A 178 6.42 8.14 18.41
N ALA A 179 5.47 7.45 17.76
CA ALA A 179 5.45 7.23 16.31
C ALA A 179 6.79 6.66 15.76
N THR A 180 7.43 5.79 16.56
CA THR A 180 8.68 5.09 16.20
C THR A 180 8.57 3.59 16.50
N GLY A 181 9.21 2.77 15.67
CA GLY A 181 9.41 1.33 15.87
C GLY A 181 10.85 0.92 15.57
N GLY A 182 11.18 -0.35 15.83
CA GLY A 182 12.47 -0.93 15.46
C GLY A 182 12.63 -1.14 13.96
N HIS A 183 13.64 -1.90 13.58
CA HIS A 183 13.79 -2.37 12.21
C HIS A 183 12.63 -3.33 11.86
N PRO A 184 12.00 -3.19 10.70
CA PRO A 184 10.93 -4.09 10.29
C PRO A 184 11.42 -5.54 10.24
N LYS A 185 10.76 -6.42 11.00
CA LYS A 185 10.93 -7.88 10.86
C LYS A 185 10.13 -8.42 9.68
N ASN A 186 9.02 -7.77 9.37
CA ASN A 186 8.12 -8.14 8.29
C ASN A 186 7.87 -6.94 7.37
N ILE A 187 8.04 -7.18 6.07
CA ILE A 187 7.67 -6.24 4.99
C ILE A 187 6.53 -6.88 4.22
N ILE A 188 5.37 -6.25 4.24
CA ILE A 188 4.15 -6.76 3.62
C ILE A 188 3.87 -5.90 2.39
N MET A 189 3.76 -6.54 1.23
CA MET A 189 3.36 -5.92 -0.03
C MET A 189 1.93 -6.34 -0.35
N LEU A 190 1.00 -5.42 -0.14
CA LEU A 190 -0.43 -5.63 -0.40
C LEU A 190 -0.75 -5.33 -1.85
N THR A 191 -1.42 -6.27 -2.51
CA THR A 191 -1.93 -6.11 -3.86
C THR A 191 -3.40 -6.49 -3.93
N CYS A 192 -4.18 -5.72 -4.68
CA CYS A 192 -5.55 -6.07 -5.02
C CYS A 192 -5.55 -6.71 -6.41
N ASP A 193 -5.33 -8.03 -6.49
CA ASP A 193 -5.34 -8.75 -7.76
C ASP A 193 -6.78 -9.07 -8.19
N ALA A 194 -7.33 -8.28 -9.11
CA ALA A 194 -8.64 -8.53 -9.70
C ALA A 194 -8.62 -9.56 -10.84
N PHE A 195 -7.44 -10.08 -11.21
CA PHE A 195 -7.29 -11.18 -12.16
C PHE A 195 -7.51 -12.54 -11.50
N GLY A 196 -7.38 -12.64 -10.17
CA GLY A 196 -7.64 -13.86 -9.42
C GLY A 196 -6.53 -14.91 -9.52
N VAL A 197 -5.29 -14.49 -9.76
CA VAL A 197 -4.13 -15.34 -10.06
C VAL A 197 -3.22 -15.50 -8.83
N LEU A 198 -2.95 -14.41 -8.12
CA LEU A 198 -1.95 -14.38 -7.06
C LEU A 198 -2.40 -15.16 -5.82
N PRO A 199 -1.49 -15.89 -5.15
CA PRO A 199 -1.79 -16.57 -3.90
C PRO A 199 -2.19 -15.57 -2.80
N PRO A 200 -2.99 -16.01 -1.81
CA PRO A 200 -3.44 -15.12 -0.73
C PRO A 200 -2.28 -14.61 0.13
N ILE A 201 -1.21 -15.40 0.26
CA ILE A 201 0.08 -14.97 0.80
C ILE A 201 1.22 -15.73 0.12
N ALA A 202 2.37 -15.08 -0.05
CA ALA A 202 3.60 -15.67 -0.55
C ALA A 202 4.80 -15.08 0.20
N ARG A 203 5.78 -15.91 0.57
CA ARG A 203 7.09 -15.46 1.02
C ARG A 203 7.95 -15.13 -0.20
N LEU A 204 8.56 -13.96 -0.17
CA LEU A 204 9.42 -13.45 -1.23
C LEU A 204 10.89 -13.58 -0.82
N THR A 205 11.73 -13.99 -1.76
CA THR A 205 13.18 -13.75 -1.65
C THR A 205 13.47 -12.25 -1.75
N PRO A 206 14.65 -11.77 -1.30
CA PRO A 206 15.01 -10.35 -1.44
C PRO A 206 14.93 -9.83 -2.88
N ALA A 207 15.33 -10.64 -3.87
CA ALA A 207 15.24 -10.29 -5.28
C ALA A 207 13.79 -10.15 -5.76
N GLN A 208 12.92 -11.10 -5.38
CA GLN A 208 11.47 -11.01 -5.66
C GLN A 208 10.84 -9.81 -4.96
N ALA A 209 11.23 -9.50 -3.72
CA ALA A 209 10.74 -8.33 -3.02
C ALA A 209 11.10 -7.04 -3.77
N MET A 210 12.33 -6.91 -4.28
CA MET A 210 12.74 -5.78 -5.10
C MET A 210 11.96 -5.69 -6.41
N TYR A 211 11.75 -6.81 -7.11
CA TYR A 211 10.95 -6.87 -8.33
C TYR A 211 9.50 -6.37 -8.10
N HIS A 212 8.86 -6.85 -7.05
CA HIS A 212 7.49 -6.46 -6.70
C HIS A 212 7.39 -5.04 -6.16
N PHE A 213 8.42 -4.57 -5.44
CA PHE A 213 8.50 -3.19 -4.98
C PHE A 213 8.60 -2.20 -6.15
N LEU A 214 9.49 -2.46 -7.11
CA LEU A 214 9.63 -1.63 -8.31
C LEU A 214 8.42 -1.73 -9.23
N SER A 215 7.74 -2.88 -9.27
CA SER A 215 6.50 -3.02 -10.03
C SER A 215 5.33 -2.27 -9.38
N GLY A 216 5.16 -2.39 -8.06
CA GLY A 216 4.08 -1.75 -7.31
C GLY A 216 2.68 -2.08 -7.87
N PHE A 217 2.43 -3.37 -8.09
CA PHE A 217 1.21 -3.86 -8.76
C PHE A 217 -0.03 -3.81 -7.85
N THR A 218 -1.14 -3.36 -8.43
CA THR A 218 -2.52 -3.56 -8.00
C THR A 218 -3.42 -3.66 -9.23
N SER A 219 -4.71 -3.94 -9.06
CA SER A 219 -5.72 -3.79 -10.11
C SER A 219 -6.70 -2.67 -9.78
N LYS A 220 -7.16 -1.96 -10.81
CA LYS A 220 -8.38 -1.16 -10.76
C LYS A 220 -9.57 -2.08 -10.97
N VAL A 221 -10.58 -1.93 -10.13
CA VAL A 221 -11.76 -2.79 -10.15
C VAL A 221 -12.84 -2.13 -11.00
N ALA A 222 -13.43 -2.88 -11.93
CA ALA A 222 -14.51 -2.39 -12.77
C ALA A 222 -15.67 -1.83 -11.93
N GLY A 223 -16.18 -0.66 -12.31
CA GLY A 223 -17.27 0.04 -11.60
C GLY A 223 -16.84 0.92 -10.41
N THR A 224 -15.56 0.95 -10.04
CA THR A 224 -15.04 1.87 -8.98
C THR A 224 -14.38 3.13 -9.53
N GLU A 225 -14.07 3.16 -10.84
CA GLU A 225 -13.55 4.32 -11.55
C GLU A 225 -14.34 4.54 -12.85
N ARG A 226 -14.55 5.82 -13.21
CA ARG A 226 -15.35 6.20 -14.39
C ARG A 226 -14.70 5.67 -15.67
N GLY A 227 -15.36 4.72 -16.33
CA GLY A 227 -14.94 4.16 -17.63
C GLY A 227 -14.27 2.78 -17.58
N VAL A 228 -14.06 2.19 -16.40
CA VAL A 228 -13.43 0.86 -16.26
C VAL A 228 -14.51 -0.24 -16.26
N THR A 229 -14.54 -1.06 -17.31
CA THR A 229 -15.50 -2.17 -17.48
C THR A 229 -14.89 -3.56 -17.25
N GLU A 230 -13.57 -3.69 -17.36
CA GLU A 230 -12.81 -4.91 -17.04
C GLU A 230 -11.68 -4.59 -16.05
N PRO A 231 -11.15 -5.57 -15.30
CA PRO A 231 -9.97 -5.35 -14.46
C PRO A 231 -8.77 -4.80 -15.25
N GLU A 232 -8.30 -3.63 -14.86
CA GLU A 232 -7.09 -3.02 -15.44
C GLU A 232 -5.93 -3.15 -14.46
N PRO A 233 -4.75 -3.63 -14.92
CA PRO A 233 -3.58 -3.64 -14.07
C PRO A 233 -3.12 -2.20 -13.83
N THR A 234 -2.61 -1.93 -12.64
CA THR A 234 -1.98 -0.65 -12.29
C THR A 234 -0.65 -0.93 -11.64
N PHE A 235 0.41 -0.41 -12.25
CA PHE A 235 1.77 -0.47 -11.73
C PHE A 235 2.17 0.93 -11.29
N SER A 236 2.48 1.09 -10.00
CA SER A 236 2.96 2.34 -9.45
C SER A 236 4.24 2.07 -8.70
N THR A 237 5.35 2.34 -9.37
CA THR A 237 6.72 2.14 -8.87
C THR A 237 6.88 2.51 -7.41
N CYS A 238 7.51 1.64 -6.62
CA CYS A 238 7.71 1.81 -5.17
C CYS A 238 6.41 1.97 -4.37
N PHE A 239 5.28 1.53 -4.93
CA PHE A 239 3.92 1.78 -4.44
C PHE A 239 3.58 3.28 -4.30
N GLY A 240 4.27 4.18 -5.01
CA GLY A 240 4.15 5.62 -4.78
C GLY A 240 4.73 6.50 -5.89
N ALA A 241 4.73 6.03 -7.14
CA ALA A 241 5.42 6.68 -8.26
C ALA A 241 5.24 8.22 -8.37
N PRO A 242 4.04 8.80 -8.17
CA PRO A 242 3.86 10.25 -8.24
C PRO A 242 4.69 11.05 -7.21
N PHE A 243 5.19 10.40 -6.16
CA PHE A 243 5.91 11.02 -5.06
C PHE A 243 7.39 10.62 -5.01
N MET A 244 7.90 9.98 -6.06
CA MET A 244 9.27 9.46 -6.16
C MET A 244 10.10 10.35 -7.10
N PRO A 245 10.73 11.43 -6.62
CA PRO A 245 11.46 12.38 -7.45
C PRO A 245 12.84 11.87 -7.90
N ARG A 246 13.38 10.82 -7.26
CA ARG A 246 14.60 10.16 -7.72
C ARG A 246 14.27 9.02 -8.66
N ARG A 247 15.32 8.55 -9.33
CA ARG A 247 15.30 7.29 -10.06
C ARG A 247 14.83 6.13 -9.17
N PRO A 248 13.88 5.28 -9.63
CA PRO A 248 13.33 4.17 -8.86
C PRO A 248 14.35 3.24 -8.22
N GLU A 249 15.46 3.00 -8.91
CA GLU A 249 16.49 2.04 -8.51
C GLU A 249 17.23 2.50 -7.26
N VAL A 250 17.27 3.81 -6.98
CA VAL A 250 17.80 4.35 -5.72
C VAL A 250 17.00 3.82 -4.53
N TYR A 251 15.67 3.87 -4.61
CA TYR A 251 14.79 3.35 -3.56
C TYR A 251 14.84 1.84 -3.46
N GLY A 252 14.88 1.14 -4.60
CA GLY A 252 14.97 -0.31 -4.65
C GLY A 252 16.27 -0.84 -4.03
N ASN A 253 17.41 -0.23 -4.35
CA ASN A 253 18.71 -0.59 -3.76
C ASN A 253 18.73 -0.34 -2.25
N LEU A 254 18.17 0.78 -1.81
CA LEU A 254 18.11 1.12 -0.39
C LEU A 254 17.23 0.12 0.39
N LEU A 255 16.08 -0.27 -0.18
CA LEU A 255 15.23 -1.32 0.39
C LEU A 255 15.97 -2.66 0.48
N ARG A 256 16.66 -3.06 -0.60
CA ARG A 256 17.46 -4.30 -0.66
C ARG A 256 18.52 -4.34 0.42
N GLU A 257 19.27 -3.26 0.58
CA GLU A 257 20.32 -3.15 1.60
C GLU A 257 19.76 -3.23 3.02
N LYS A 258 18.64 -2.54 3.29
CA LYS A 258 17.98 -2.61 4.60
C LYS A 258 17.44 -4.01 4.90
N ILE A 259 16.85 -4.70 3.92
CA ILE A 259 16.42 -6.10 4.05
C ILE A 259 17.61 -7.00 4.39
N ALA A 260 18.70 -6.90 3.62
CA ALA A 260 19.89 -7.73 3.80
C ALA A 260 20.55 -7.50 5.17
N THR A 261 20.62 -6.25 5.62
CA THR A 261 21.27 -5.86 6.88
C THR A 261 20.50 -6.33 8.11
N HIS A 262 19.16 -6.24 8.05
CA HIS A 262 18.31 -6.48 9.23
C HIS A 262 17.55 -7.82 9.20
N GLY A 263 17.62 -8.57 8.11
CA GLY A 263 17.00 -9.89 7.98
C GLY A 263 15.47 -9.85 7.91
N ALA A 264 14.90 -8.80 7.32
CA ALA A 264 13.46 -8.64 7.20
C ALA A 264 12.84 -9.71 6.28
N THR A 265 11.76 -10.35 6.72
CA THR A 265 11.00 -11.30 5.88
C THR A 265 10.00 -10.54 5.02
N CYS A 266 10.01 -10.78 3.72
CA CYS A 266 9.14 -10.11 2.76
C CYS A 266 7.97 -10.99 2.36
N TRP A 267 6.77 -10.42 2.34
CA TRP A 267 5.52 -11.11 2.04
C TRP A 267 4.76 -10.38 0.93
N LEU A 268 4.24 -11.11 -0.05
CA LEU A 268 3.22 -10.62 -0.97
C LEU A 268 1.86 -11.13 -0.49
N VAL A 269 0.89 -10.24 -0.35
CA VAL A 269 -0.45 -10.58 0.16
C VAL A 269 -1.51 -10.08 -0.81
N ASN A 270 -2.31 -11.00 -1.34
CA ASN A 270 -3.41 -10.70 -2.23
C ASN A 270 -4.69 -10.41 -1.44
N THR A 271 -5.12 -9.15 -1.46
CA THR A 271 -6.38 -8.65 -0.88
C THR A 271 -7.49 -8.49 -1.92
N GLY A 272 -7.22 -8.91 -3.15
CA GLY A 272 -8.10 -8.86 -4.32
C GLY A 272 -8.99 -10.10 -4.41
N TRP A 273 -8.96 -10.80 -5.53
CA TRP A 273 -9.88 -11.89 -5.88
C TRP A 273 -9.22 -13.27 -5.87
N THR A 274 -10.04 -14.31 -5.74
CA THR A 274 -9.71 -15.71 -6.05
C THR A 274 -10.91 -16.41 -6.71
N GLY A 275 -10.67 -17.60 -7.26
CA GLY A 275 -11.71 -18.44 -7.87
C GLY A 275 -12.22 -17.94 -9.22
N GLY A 276 -11.49 -17.00 -9.81
CA GLY A 276 -11.87 -16.32 -11.04
C GLY A 276 -11.41 -14.86 -11.00
N ALA A 277 -11.37 -14.23 -12.17
CA ALA A 277 -11.25 -12.78 -12.27
C ALA A 277 -12.51 -12.09 -11.71
N HIS A 278 -12.42 -10.78 -11.45
CA HIS A 278 -13.57 -9.97 -11.06
C HIS A 278 -14.78 -10.21 -11.99
N GLY A 279 -15.97 -10.38 -11.39
CA GLY A 279 -17.21 -10.72 -12.10
C GLY A 279 -17.50 -12.23 -12.15
N ILE A 280 -16.50 -13.09 -11.95
CA ILE A 280 -16.64 -14.55 -11.85
C ILE A 280 -16.23 -15.03 -10.46
N GLY A 281 -15.02 -14.65 -10.04
CA GLY A 281 -14.48 -15.00 -8.73
C GLY A 281 -15.06 -14.15 -7.60
N SER A 282 -14.54 -14.36 -6.40
CA SER A 282 -14.92 -13.61 -5.21
C SER A 282 -13.72 -12.95 -4.56
N ARG A 283 -13.97 -11.86 -3.83
CA ARG A 283 -12.91 -11.17 -3.10
C ARG A 283 -12.39 -12.04 -1.96
N MET A 284 -11.06 -12.09 -1.82
CA MET A 284 -10.34 -12.04 -0.54
C MET A 284 -11.15 -12.20 0.77
N PRO A 285 -11.56 -13.37 1.35
CA PRO A 285 -12.16 -13.33 2.67
C PRO A 285 -11.25 -12.60 3.66
N ILE A 286 -11.75 -11.50 4.21
CA ILE A 286 -10.96 -10.64 5.10
C ILE A 286 -10.48 -11.42 6.33
N LYS A 287 -11.29 -12.37 6.82
CA LYS A 287 -10.91 -13.27 7.92
C LYS A 287 -9.71 -14.14 7.57
N ALA A 288 -9.65 -14.69 6.35
CA ALA A 288 -8.50 -15.48 5.90
C ALA A 288 -7.26 -14.59 5.74
N THR A 289 -7.41 -13.40 5.15
CA THR A 289 -6.31 -12.42 4.99
C THR A 289 -5.71 -12.03 6.34
N ARG A 290 -6.55 -11.71 7.34
CA ARG A 290 -6.11 -11.41 8.70
C ARG A 290 -5.41 -12.60 9.34
N ALA A 291 -5.95 -13.82 9.24
CA ALA A 291 -5.32 -15.02 9.79
C ALA A 291 -3.93 -15.29 9.18
N LEU A 292 -3.77 -15.13 7.86
CA LEU A 292 -2.48 -15.27 7.18
C LEU A 292 -1.47 -14.21 7.63
N LEU A 293 -1.91 -12.95 7.76
CA LEU A 293 -1.06 -11.88 8.25
C LEU A 293 -0.65 -12.09 9.70
N THR A 294 -1.57 -12.46 10.59
CA THR A 294 -1.25 -12.82 11.98
C THR A 294 -0.22 -13.95 12.02
N ALA A 295 -0.41 -15.03 11.24
CA ALA A 295 0.54 -16.12 11.17
C ALA A 295 1.93 -15.69 10.68
N ALA A 296 2.01 -14.77 9.72
CA ALA A 296 3.27 -14.20 9.24
C ALA A 296 3.95 -13.34 10.33
N LEU A 297 3.19 -12.43 10.95
CA LEU A 297 3.69 -11.48 11.95
C LEU A 297 4.14 -12.17 13.24
N GLU A 298 3.42 -13.21 13.67
CA GLU A 298 3.77 -14.01 14.87
C GLU A 298 4.84 -15.08 14.59
N GLY A 299 5.30 -15.20 13.34
CA GLY A 299 6.35 -16.14 12.96
C GLY A 299 5.90 -17.60 12.79
N ALA A 300 4.60 -17.88 12.86
CA ALA A 300 4.04 -19.22 12.66
C ALA A 300 4.37 -19.80 11.27
N LEU A 301 4.61 -18.94 10.28
CA LEU A 301 5.00 -19.34 8.92
C LEU A 301 6.51 -19.64 8.74
N ALA A 302 7.35 -19.48 9.77
CA ALA A 302 8.80 -19.64 9.60
C ALA A 302 9.22 -21.09 9.25
N GLY A 303 8.53 -22.09 9.79
CA GLY A 303 8.89 -23.51 9.67
C GLY A 303 7.86 -24.39 8.96
N VAL A 304 6.92 -23.79 8.24
CA VAL A 304 5.90 -24.55 7.48
C VAL A 304 6.44 -25.07 6.16
N GLU A 305 5.76 -26.04 5.58
CA GLU A 305 6.04 -26.52 4.22
C GLU A 305 5.58 -25.47 3.19
N TYR A 306 6.43 -25.24 2.19
CA TYR A 306 6.15 -24.32 1.09
C TYR A 306 6.19 -25.05 -0.25
N ARG A 307 5.24 -24.72 -1.12
CA ARG A 307 5.30 -25.04 -2.54
C ARG A 307 5.85 -23.85 -3.33
N LYS A 308 6.49 -24.13 -4.45
CA LYS A 308 6.84 -23.07 -5.42
C LYS A 308 5.64 -22.79 -6.32
N ASP A 309 5.30 -21.52 -6.47
CA ASP A 309 4.32 -21.08 -7.46
C ASP A 309 4.91 -21.28 -8.88
N PRO A 310 4.19 -21.94 -9.81
CA PRO A 310 4.74 -22.25 -11.13
C PRO A 310 4.84 -21.04 -12.06
N ASN A 311 4.14 -19.94 -11.78
CA ASN A 311 4.09 -18.77 -12.65
C ASN A 311 5.09 -17.68 -12.22
N PHE A 312 5.24 -17.49 -10.90
CA PHE A 312 6.05 -16.42 -10.31
C PHE A 312 7.23 -16.92 -9.45
N GLY A 313 7.31 -18.24 -9.19
CA GLY A 313 8.39 -18.83 -8.38
C GLY A 313 8.31 -18.49 -6.88
N PHE A 314 7.20 -17.94 -6.41
CA PHE A 314 6.98 -17.60 -5.00
C PHE A 314 6.98 -18.83 -4.10
N GLU A 315 7.29 -18.63 -2.81
CA GLU A 315 7.03 -19.65 -1.80
C GLU A 315 5.65 -19.44 -1.20
N VAL A 316 4.73 -20.37 -1.47
CA VAL A 316 3.36 -20.34 -0.94
C VAL A 316 3.22 -21.43 0.12
N PRO A 317 2.74 -21.11 1.35
CA PRO A 317 2.57 -22.12 2.38
C PRO A 317 1.53 -23.15 1.95
N VAL A 318 1.79 -24.44 2.24
CA VAL A 318 0.90 -25.55 1.85
C VAL A 318 -0.35 -25.61 2.75
N SER A 319 -0.21 -25.25 4.03
CA SER A 319 -1.32 -25.18 4.99
C SER A 319 -1.05 -24.08 6.01
N VAL A 320 -2.12 -23.45 6.50
CA VAL A 320 -2.07 -22.45 7.59
C VAL A 320 -3.27 -22.66 8.49
N THR A 321 -3.05 -22.79 9.80
CA THR A 321 -4.12 -22.98 10.77
C THR A 321 -5.17 -21.86 10.68
N GLY A 322 -6.45 -22.24 10.60
CA GLY A 322 -7.56 -21.29 10.50
C GLY A 322 -7.82 -20.75 9.10
N VAL A 323 -7.11 -21.23 8.07
CA VAL A 323 -7.31 -20.89 6.66
C VAL A 323 -7.61 -22.15 5.87
N ALA A 324 -8.60 -22.10 4.97
CA ALA A 324 -8.91 -23.26 4.14
C ALA A 324 -7.80 -23.50 3.11
N ASP A 325 -7.23 -24.71 3.08
CA ASP A 325 -6.10 -25.08 2.21
C ASP A 325 -6.37 -24.83 0.72
N ILE A 326 -7.64 -24.90 0.29
CA ILE A 326 -8.03 -24.61 -1.10
C ILE A 326 -7.68 -23.16 -1.49
N LEU A 327 -7.73 -22.20 -0.56
CA LEU A 327 -7.41 -20.80 -0.84
C LEU A 327 -5.90 -20.60 -1.07
N LEU A 328 -5.06 -21.45 -0.49
CA LEU A 328 -3.59 -21.38 -0.63
C LEU A 328 -3.12 -21.84 -2.00
N ASP A 329 -4.00 -22.41 -2.83
CA ASP A 329 -3.74 -22.78 -4.21
C ASP A 329 -4.79 -22.14 -5.14
N PRO A 330 -4.54 -20.91 -5.63
CA PRO A 330 -5.48 -20.19 -6.48
C PRO A 330 -5.92 -20.99 -7.71
N ARG A 331 -5.06 -21.87 -8.26
CA ARG A 331 -5.46 -22.68 -9.41
C ARG A 331 -6.59 -23.65 -9.07
N ARG A 332 -6.66 -24.13 -7.82
CA ARG A 332 -7.70 -25.04 -7.32
C ARG A 332 -9.00 -24.32 -6.97
N THR A 333 -9.00 -22.99 -6.84
CA THR A 333 -10.23 -22.24 -6.56
C THR A 333 -11.02 -21.93 -7.84
N TRP A 334 -10.41 -22.06 -9.02
CA TRP A 334 -11.06 -21.83 -10.30
C TRP A 334 -11.81 -23.07 -10.78
N ASP A 335 -13.06 -22.90 -11.23
CA ASP A 335 -13.87 -23.98 -11.79
C ASP A 335 -13.22 -24.65 -13.01
N ASN A 336 -12.52 -23.85 -13.84
CA ASN A 336 -11.73 -24.34 -14.97
C ASN A 336 -10.24 -23.98 -14.78
N PRO A 337 -9.38 -24.97 -14.48
CA PRO A 337 -7.95 -24.73 -14.30
C PRO A 337 -7.22 -24.19 -15.54
N GLU A 338 -7.68 -24.50 -16.76
CA GLU A 338 -7.08 -23.93 -17.98
C GLU A 338 -7.40 -22.43 -18.13
N SER A 339 -8.54 -21.97 -17.60
CA SER A 339 -8.86 -20.55 -17.54
C SER A 339 -7.93 -19.81 -16.58
N TYR A 340 -7.58 -20.44 -15.45
CA TYR A 340 -6.54 -19.92 -14.56
C TYR A 340 -5.19 -19.83 -15.30
N ASP A 341 -4.76 -20.90 -15.98
CA ASP A 341 -3.46 -20.93 -16.64
C ASP A 341 -3.32 -19.82 -17.71
N ARG A 342 -4.37 -19.56 -18.49
CA ARG A 342 -4.40 -18.44 -19.45
C ARG A 342 -4.33 -17.08 -18.77
N GLN A 343 -5.04 -16.91 -17.66
CA GLN A 343 -5.06 -15.66 -16.92
C GLN A 343 -3.72 -15.40 -16.22
N ALA A 344 -3.09 -16.45 -15.68
CA ALA A 344 -1.78 -16.37 -15.07
C ALA A 344 -0.72 -15.98 -16.10
N ALA A 345 -0.71 -16.60 -17.28
CA ALA A 345 0.17 -16.22 -18.38
C ALA A 345 -0.02 -14.74 -18.81
N LYS A 346 -1.28 -14.27 -18.85
CA LYS A 346 -1.59 -12.85 -19.13
C LYS A 346 -0.97 -11.93 -18.07
N LEU A 347 -1.15 -12.25 -16.79
CA LEU A 347 -0.63 -11.43 -15.70
C LEU A 347 0.91 -11.42 -15.66
N VAL A 348 1.54 -12.59 -15.83
CA VAL A 348 3.00 -12.72 -15.94
C VAL A 348 3.55 -11.82 -17.05
N LYS A 349 2.93 -11.86 -18.23
CA LYS A 349 3.32 -11.03 -19.36
C LYS A 349 3.23 -9.53 -19.03
N MET A 350 2.15 -9.09 -18.38
CA MET A 350 1.99 -7.68 -17.96
C MET A 350 3.08 -7.23 -16.97
N PHE A 351 3.44 -8.09 -16.03
CA PHE A 351 4.55 -7.83 -15.11
C PHE A 351 5.88 -7.69 -15.88
N SER A 352 6.15 -8.61 -16.80
CA SER A 352 7.37 -8.62 -17.62
C SER A 352 7.49 -7.33 -18.46
N GLU A 353 6.44 -6.99 -19.22
CA GLU A 353 6.39 -5.79 -20.07
C GLU A 353 6.56 -4.50 -19.24
N ASN A 354 5.92 -4.41 -18.07
CA ASN A 354 6.11 -3.26 -17.17
C ASN A 354 7.55 -3.18 -16.64
N PHE A 355 8.22 -4.31 -16.42
CA PHE A 355 9.53 -4.34 -15.77
C PHE A 355 10.70 -4.02 -16.70
N GLU A 356 10.51 -4.10 -18.02
CA GLU A 356 11.54 -3.79 -19.03
C GLU A 356 12.23 -2.43 -18.80
N GLN A 357 11.48 -1.44 -18.30
CA GLN A 357 12.00 -0.09 -18.03
C GLN A 357 13.10 -0.05 -16.96
N TYR A 358 13.17 -1.05 -16.07
CA TYR A 358 14.16 -1.12 -14.98
C TYR A 358 15.38 -1.99 -15.33
N MET A 359 15.25 -2.87 -16.34
CA MET A 359 16.28 -3.86 -16.71
C MET A 359 17.70 -3.29 -16.91
N PRO A 360 17.90 -2.09 -17.48
CA PRO A 360 19.25 -1.55 -17.65
C PRO A 360 19.95 -1.13 -16.34
N TYR A 361 19.23 -1.12 -15.21
CA TYR A 361 19.63 -0.39 -14.01
C TYR A 361 19.56 -1.21 -12.71
N ILE A 362 19.26 -2.49 -12.82
CA ILE A 362 19.12 -3.43 -11.71
C ILE A 362 20.18 -4.54 -11.79
N ASP A 363 20.45 -5.16 -10.65
CA ASP A 363 21.42 -6.25 -10.51
C ASP A 363 20.92 -7.56 -11.16
N GLU A 364 21.85 -8.46 -11.51
CA GLU A 364 21.56 -9.72 -12.22
C GLU A 364 20.66 -10.68 -11.43
N ASP A 365 20.70 -10.66 -10.10
CA ASP A 365 19.83 -11.48 -9.25
C ASP A 365 18.37 -11.02 -9.33
N VAL A 366 18.12 -9.71 -9.42
CA VAL A 366 16.79 -9.15 -9.66
C VAL A 366 16.32 -9.46 -11.08
N LYS A 367 17.23 -9.44 -12.08
CA LYS A 367 16.91 -9.89 -13.44
C LYS A 367 16.56 -11.37 -13.50
N ALA A 368 17.26 -12.22 -12.74
CA ALA A 368 16.96 -13.64 -12.66
C ALA A 368 15.64 -13.94 -11.91
N ALA A 369 15.23 -13.04 -11.01
CA ALA A 369 13.92 -13.07 -10.37
C ALA A 369 12.83 -12.40 -11.21
N ALA A 370 13.19 -11.70 -12.29
CA ALA A 370 12.24 -11.11 -13.22
C ALA A 370 11.48 -12.20 -13.94
N ILE A 371 10.18 -11.98 -14.11
CA ILE A 371 9.25 -13.02 -14.55
C ILE A 371 9.16 -12.93 -16.07
N GLY A 372 9.50 -14.04 -16.75
CA GLY A 372 9.58 -14.13 -18.20
C GLY A 372 10.75 -15.01 -18.62
#